data_AF-A0A3D5M4P1-F1
#
_entry.id   AF-A0A3D5M4P1-F1
#
_cell.length_a   1.000
_cell.length_b   1.000
_cell.length_c   1.000
_cell.angle_alpha   90.00
_cell.angle_beta   90.00
_cell.angle_gamma   90.00
#
_symmetry.space_group_name_H-M   'P 1'
#
loop_
_entity.id
_entity.type
_entity.pdbx_description
1 polymer ?
#
loop_
_entity_poly.entity_id
_entity_poly.type
_entity_poly.pdbx_seq_one_letter_code
_entity_poly.pdbx_strand_id
1 'polypeptide(L)'
;RIAIEKLRPGTFFNLIRFDTATHLYKDKPVRLSKKSVKEGRRFIDGLRPGGGTNIYDSLEQVLSAGDVDTIFFLSDGAPSAGTFVDPSRILEEILLLNEESQVTIHTIALGFTSAFMESLAEQNRGNYIVAGQ
;
A
#
# COMPACT_ATOMS: atom_id res chain seq x y z
N ARG A 1 12.73 5.75 -0.79
CA ARG A 1 13.21 7.12 -0.48
C ARG A 1 12.96 8.10 -1.64
N ILE A 2 13.48 7.84 -2.84
CA ILE A 2 13.37 8.76 -3.99
C ILE A 2 11.91 9.04 -4.41
N ALA A 3 11.01 8.05 -4.28
CA ALA A 3 9.62 8.18 -4.69
C ALA A 3 8.91 9.39 -4.07
N ILE A 4 9.01 9.57 -2.75
CA ILE A 4 8.35 10.70 -2.06
C ILE A 4 8.97 12.07 -2.39
N GLU A 5 10.23 12.10 -2.84
CA GLU A 5 10.91 13.34 -3.25
C GLU A 5 10.49 13.79 -4.64
N LYS A 6 10.02 12.86 -5.47
CA LYS A 6 9.59 13.10 -6.85
C LYS A 6 8.08 13.31 -7.00
N LEU A 7 7.33 13.32 -5.90
CA LEU A 7 5.90 13.64 -5.92
C LEU A 7 5.69 15.08 -6.42
N ARG A 8 4.59 15.29 -7.15
CA ARG A 8 4.26 16.61 -7.69
C ARG A 8 4.00 17.60 -6.54
N PRO A 9 4.39 18.88 -6.67
CA PRO A 9 3.99 19.92 -5.72
C PRO A 9 2.47 19.94 -5.53
N GLY A 10 2.02 20.10 -4.28
CA GLY A 10 0.60 20.08 -3.93
C GLY A 10 0.03 18.70 -3.60
N THR A 11 0.75 17.60 -3.88
CA THR A 11 0.34 16.24 -3.53
C THR A 11 0.20 16.09 -2.01
N PHE A 12 -0.84 15.39 -1.57
CA PHE A 12 -0.94 14.86 -0.22
C PHE A 12 -0.51 13.39 -0.24
N PHE A 13 0.24 12.95 0.75
CA PHE A 13 0.72 11.58 0.81
C PHE A 13 0.70 11.05 2.24
N ASN A 14 0.60 9.74 2.36
CA ASN A 14 0.88 9.03 3.60
C ASN A 14 1.83 7.86 3.32
N LEU A 15 2.39 7.29 4.38
CA LEU A 15 3.21 6.08 4.31
C LEU A 15 2.68 5.09 5.32
N ILE A 16 2.55 3.84 4.87
CA ILE A 16 2.02 2.75 5.67
C ILE A 16 3.00 1.61 5.55
N ARG A 17 3.46 1.13 6.71
CA ARG A 17 4.18 -0.13 6.81
C ARG A 17 3.17 -1.16 7.29
N PHE A 18 3.25 -2.35 6.73
CA PHE A 18 2.52 -3.49 7.25
C PHE A 18 3.48 -4.64 7.51
N ASP A 19 3.21 -5.40 8.55
CA ASP A 19 3.75 -6.72 8.80
C ASP A 19 2.64 -7.63 9.35
N THR A 20 2.73 -8.09 10.60
CA THR A 20 1.57 -8.63 11.33
C THR A 20 0.54 -7.55 11.67
N ALA A 21 0.99 -6.29 11.81
CA ALA A 21 0.15 -5.15 12.11
C ALA A 21 0.40 -4.01 11.11
N THR A 22 -0.54 -3.08 11.06
CA THR A 22 -0.44 -1.87 10.22
C THR A 22 0.11 -0.71 11.04
N HIS A 23 1.11 -0.03 10.49
CA HIS A 23 1.82 1.07 11.11
C HIS A 23 1.77 2.30 10.21
N LEU A 24 1.07 3.33 10.67
CA LEU A 24 0.91 4.58 9.94
C LEU A 24 2.06 5.53 10.27
N TYR A 25 2.56 6.23 9.24
CA TYR A 25 3.42 7.39 9.44
C TYR A 25 2.65 8.57 10.06
N LYS A 26 1.41 8.80 9.59
CA LYS A 26 0.45 9.80 10.08
C LYS A 26 -0.96 9.23 10.00
N ASP A 27 -1.88 9.73 10.82
CA ASP A 27 -3.28 9.28 10.81
C ASP A 27 -4.02 9.69 9.53
N LYS A 28 -3.58 10.77 8.87
CA LYS A 28 -4.14 11.28 7.61
C LYS A 28 -3.03 11.67 6.62
N PRO A 29 -3.31 11.67 5.30
CA PRO A 29 -2.38 12.18 4.30
C PRO A 29 -1.93 13.61 4.61
N VAL A 30 -0.63 13.85 4.49
CA VAL A 30 -0.02 15.16 4.76
C VAL A 30 0.44 15.81 3.46
N ARG A 31 0.34 17.13 3.40
CA ARG A 31 0.81 17.91 2.24
C ARG A 31 2.31 17.71 2.04
N LEU A 32 2.73 17.58 0.79
CA LEU A 32 4.13 17.53 0.40
C LEU A 32 4.85 18.82 0.79
N SER A 33 5.92 18.70 1.57
CA SER A 33 6.77 19.80 2.02
C SER A 33 8.16 19.26 2.39
N LYS A 34 9.16 20.15 2.50
CA LYS A 34 10.50 19.74 2.98
C LYS A 34 10.46 19.03 4.34
N LYS A 35 9.56 19.46 5.23
CA LYS A 35 9.36 18.86 6.56
C LYS A 35 8.75 17.46 6.46
N SER A 36 7.63 17.31 5.75
CA SER A 36 6.96 16.02 5.60
C SER A 36 7.80 15.00 4.84
N VAL A 37 8.59 15.43 3.84
CA VAL A 37 9.57 14.56 3.16
C VAL A 37 10.66 14.10 4.13
N LYS A 38 11.25 14.99 4.93
CA LYS A 38 12.26 14.61 5.95
C LYS A 38 11.70 13.64 6.99
N GLU A 39 10.47 13.88 7.46
CA GLU A 39 9.77 12.98 8.38
C GLU A 39 9.46 11.62 7.75
N GLY A 40 8.90 11.59 6.54
CA GLY A 40 8.63 10.36 5.79
C GLY A 40 9.90 9.55 5.50
N ARG A 41 11.04 10.20 5.22
CA ARG A 41 12.34 9.51 5.08
C ARG A 41 12.70 8.78 6.37
N ARG A 42 12.58 9.43 7.54
CA ARG A 42 12.87 8.78 8.83
C ARG A 42 11.96 7.59 9.10
N PHE A 43 10.69 7.67 8.70
CA PHE A 43 9.76 6.55 8.78
C PHE A 43 10.24 5.37 7.90
N ILE A 44 10.62 5.64 6.66
CA ILE A 44 11.19 4.64 5.73
C ILE A 44 12.50 4.04 6.28
N ASP A 45 13.33 4.86 6.93
CA ASP A 45 14.62 4.43 7.49
C ASP A 45 14.46 3.53 8.72
N GLY A 46 13.30 3.59 9.37
CA GLY A 46 12.92 2.74 10.50
C GLY A 46 12.23 1.43 10.11
N LEU A 47 12.06 1.14 8.82
CA LEU A 47 11.49 -0.12 8.36
C LEU A 47 12.37 -1.28 8.84
N ARG A 48 11.74 -2.30 9.43
CA ARG A 48 12.36 -3.55 9.85
C ARG A 48 11.58 -4.70 9.22
N PRO A 49 12.21 -5.83 8.92
CA PRO A 49 11.48 -7.05 8.62
C PRO A 49 10.53 -7.38 9.79
N GLY A 50 9.29 -7.69 9.47
CA GLY A 50 8.28 -8.13 10.43
C GLY A 50 7.93 -9.61 10.27
N GLY A 51 7.06 -10.13 11.14
CA GLY A 51 6.77 -11.56 11.22
C GLY A 51 5.78 -12.12 10.19
N GLY A 52 4.95 -11.28 9.57
CA GLY A 52 3.89 -11.71 8.64
C GLY A 52 3.53 -10.64 7.63
N THR A 53 2.58 -10.96 6.75
CA THR A 53 2.17 -10.16 5.61
C THR A 53 0.67 -9.88 5.70
N ASN A 54 0.29 -8.84 6.46
CA ASN A 54 -1.09 -8.43 6.67
C ASN A 54 -1.56 -7.47 5.56
N ILE A 55 -1.91 -8.06 4.41
CA ILE A 55 -2.32 -7.31 3.22
C ILE A 55 -3.74 -6.77 3.37
N TYR A 56 -4.68 -7.62 3.81
CA TYR A 56 -6.10 -7.27 3.85
C TYR A 56 -6.38 -6.13 4.84
N ASP A 57 -6.04 -6.29 6.13
CA ASP A 57 -6.37 -5.28 7.14
C ASP A 57 -5.70 -3.93 6.81
N SER A 58 -4.50 -3.97 6.20
CA SER A 58 -3.80 -2.75 5.80
C SER A 58 -4.48 -2.01 4.66
N LEU A 59 -5.06 -2.72 3.68
CA LEU A 59 -5.80 -2.10 2.58
C LEU A 59 -7.20 -1.66 3.05
N GLU A 60 -7.89 -2.49 3.83
CA GLU A 60 -9.19 -2.18 4.41
C GLU A 60 -9.14 -0.90 5.26
N GLN A 61 -8.11 -0.75 6.09
CA GLN A 61 -7.93 0.46 6.92
C GLN A 61 -7.82 1.72 6.06
N VAL A 62 -7.14 1.65 4.92
CA VAL A 62 -6.91 2.81 4.04
C VAL A 62 -8.15 3.15 3.23
N LEU A 63 -8.81 2.13 2.67
CA LEU A 63 -10.03 2.30 1.89
C LEU A 63 -11.15 2.85 2.77
N SER A 64 -11.33 2.30 3.97
CA SER A 64 -12.35 2.73 4.92
C SER A 64 -12.12 4.16 5.45
N ALA A 65 -10.88 4.64 5.48
CA ALA A 65 -10.58 6.01 5.87
C ALA A 65 -11.06 7.05 4.85
N GLY A 66 -11.18 6.67 3.57
CA GLY A 66 -11.71 7.54 2.50
C GLY A 66 -10.89 8.82 2.22
N ASP A 67 -9.64 8.87 2.68
CA ASP A 67 -8.79 10.07 2.62
C ASP A 67 -7.83 10.08 1.40
N VAL A 68 -7.83 9.04 0.56
CA VAL A 68 -6.92 8.87 -0.59
C VAL A 68 -7.66 8.46 -1.85
N ASP A 69 -7.08 8.80 -3.01
CA ASP A 69 -7.57 8.38 -4.33
C ASP A 69 -6.70 7.30 -5.00
N THR A 70 -5.47 7.12 -4.52
CA THR A 70 -4.46 6.25 -5.14
C THR A 70 -3.61 5.57 -4.09
N ILE A 71 -3.40 4.25 -4.24
CA ILE A 71 -2.52 3.42 -3.42
C ILE A 71 -1.41 2.86 -4.32
N PHE A 72 -0.17 2.90 -3.82
CA PHE A 72 0.95 2.13 -4.36
C PHE A 72 1.34 1.07 -3.33
N PHE A 73 0.98 -0.18 -3.62
CA PHE A 73 1.16 -1.32 -2.73
C PHE A 73 2.43 -2.10 -3.11
N LEU A 74 3.40 -2.16 -2.20
CA LEU A 74 4.66 -2.90 -2.39
C LEU A 74 4.65 -4.16 -1.52
N SER A 75 4.99 -5.31 -2.10
CA SER A 75 5.15 -6.56 -1.35
C SER A 75 6.13 -7.51 -2.04
N ASP A 76 6.83 -8.30 -1.22
CA ASP A 76 7.76 -9.36 -1.60
C ASP A 76 7.24 -10.75 -1.19
N GLY A 77 5.94 -10.89 -0.89
CA GLY A 77 5.42 -12.12 -0.32
C GLY A 77 3.91 -12.29 -0.43
N ALA A 78 3.46 -13.53 -0.27
CA ALA A 78 2.05 -13.86 -0.17
C ALA A 78 1.47 -13.38 1.19
N PRO A 79 0.16 -13.11 1.28
CA PRO A 79 -0.51 -12.85 2.54
C PRO A 79 -0.26 -13.97 3.55
N SER A 80 -0.01 -13.61 4.82
CA SER A 80 0.28 -14.60 5.88
C SER A 80 -0.23 -14.18 7.26
N ALA A 81 -0.85 -13.01 7.39
CA ALA A 81 -1.45 -12.50 8.61
C ALA A 81 -2.69 -11.65 8.29
N GLY A 82 -3.49 -11.35 9.32
CA GLY A 82 -4.68 -10.50 9.22
C GLY A 82 -6.01 -11.27 9.19
N THR A 83 -7.11 -10.55 9.01
CA THR A 83 -8.48 -11.11 9.00
C THR A 83 -8.66 -12.13 7.89
N PHE A 84 -8.15 -11.84 6.69
CA PHE A 84 -8.11 -12.78 5.57
C PHE A 84 -6.67 -13.02 5.12
N VAL A 85 -6.31 -14.30 4.99
CA VAL A 85 -5.01 -14.74 4.48
C VAL A 85 -5.13 -15.48 3.14
N ASP A 86 -6.33 -15.93 2.77
CA ASP A 86 -6.60 -16.57 1.49
C ASP A 86 -6.58 -15.52 0.36
N PRO A 87 -5.70 -15.63 -0.66
CA PRO A 87 -5.57 -14.64 -1.71
C PRO A 87 -6.88 -14.35 -2.47
N SER A 88 -7.68 -15.38 -2.75
CA SER A 88 -8.95 -15.22 -3.48
C SER A 88 -9.97 -14.45 -2.64
N ARG A 89 -10.05 -14.73 -1.34
CA ARG A 89 -10.93 -13.98 -0.44
C ARG A 89 -10.50 -12.53 -0.28
N ILE A 90 -9.19 -12.26 -0.19
CA ILE A 90 -8.68 -10.89 -0.12
C ILE A 90 -9.05 -10.11 -1.38
N LEU A 91 -8.91 -10.70 -2.56
CA LEU A 91 -9.25 -10.04 -3.82
C LEU A 91 -10.75 -9.67 -3.87
N GLU A 92 -11.63 -10.60 -3.50
CA GLU A 92 -13.08 -10.39 -3.45
C GLU A 92 -13.45 -9.25 -2.50
N GLU A 93 -12.95 -9.28 -1.27
CA GLU A 93 -13.30 -8.30 -0.24
C GLU A 93 -12.74 -6.91 -0.54
N ILE A 94 -11.51 -6.81 -1.06
CA ILE A 94 -10.94 -5.52 -1.46
C ILE A 94 -11.68 -4.93 -2.66
N LEU A 95 -12.13 -5.77 -3.61
CA LEU A 95 -12.94 -5.30 -4.72
C LEU A 95 -14.24 -4.68 -4.22
N LEU A 96 -14.97 -5.39 -3.35
CA LEU A 96 -16.22 -4.92 -2.74
C LEU A 96 -16.02 -3.62 -1.95
N LEU A 97 -15.01 -3.57 -1.07
CA LEU A 97 -14.71 -2.39 -0.27
C LEU A 97 -14.39 -1.16 -1.13
N ASN A 98 -13.75 -1.37 -2.29
CA ASN A 98 -13.32 -0.29 -3.16
C ASN A 98 -14.38 0.09 -4.22
N GLU A 99 -15.57 -0.51 -4.20
CA GLU A 99 -16.68 -0.13 -5.09
C GLU A 99 -17.13 1.31 -4.85
N GLU A 100 -17.18 1.75 -3.59
CA GLU A 100 -17.62 3.11 -3.24
C GLU A 100 -16.46 4.13 -3.34
N SER A 101 -15.28 3.78 -2.82
CA SER A 101 -14.14 4.70 -2.75
C SER A 101 -13.46 4.93 -4.10
N GLN A 102 -13.62 4.01 -5.05
CA GLN A 102 -13.05 4.09 -6.41
C GLN A 102 -11.53 4.36 -6.44
N VAL A 103 -10.80 3.96 -5.40
CA VAL A 103 -9.36 4.16 -5.26
C VAL A 103 -8.62 3.36 -6.33
N THR A 104 -7.61 3.96 -6.96
CA THR A 104 -6.72 3.24 -7.87
C THR A 104 -5.63 2.53 -7.09
N ILE A 105 -5.50 1.19 -7.22
CA ILE A 105 -4.49 0.41 -6.49
C ILE A 105 -3.43 -0.11 -7.45
N HIS A 106 -2.27 0.55 -7.50
CA HIS A 106 -1.10 0.03 -8.18
C HIS A 106 -0.35 -0.96 -7.29
N THR A 107 0.17 -2.04 -7.88
CA THR A 107 0.93 -3.05 -7.15
C THR A 107 2.35 -3.19 -7.71
N ILE A 108 3.31 -3.36 -6.81
CA ILE A 108 4.74 -3.45 -7.14
C ILE A 108 5.29 -4.67 -6.41
N ALA A 109 5.51 -5.77 -7.15
CA ALA A 109 6.15 -6.95 -6.59
C ALA A 109 7.67 -6.78 -6.55
N LEU A 110 8.31 -7.22 -5.47
CA LEU A 110 9.76 -7.13 -5.31
C LEU A 110 10.41 -8.49 -5.60
N GLY A 111 11.25 -8.54 -6.65
CA GLY A 111 12.11 -9.68 -6.97
C GLY A 111 11.47 -10.85 -7.73
N PHE A 112 10.16 -11.03 -7.70
CA PHE A 112 9.47 -12.10 -8.43
C PHE A 112 8.06 -11.70 -8.86
N THR A 113 7.48 -12.48 -9.78
CA THR A 113 6.13 -12.26 -10.28
C THR A 113 5.07 -12.78 -9.31
N SER A 114 3.96 -12.05 -9.15
CA SER A 114 2.85 -12.43 -8.27
C SER A 114 1.51 -12.26 -8.96
N ALA A 115 0.86 -13.38 -9.31
CA ALA A 115 -0.48 -13.37 -9.91
C ALA A 115 -1.52 -12.71 -8.99
N PHE A 116 -1.39 -12.88 -7.68
CA PHE A 116 -2.24 -12.19 -6.71
C PHE A 116 -2.12 -10.66 -6.82
N MET A 117 -0.88 -10.14 -6.87
CA MET A 117 -0.67 -8.70 -6.97
C MET A 117 -1.12 -8.14 -8.33
N GLU A 118 -0.95 -8.92 -9.39
CA GLU A 118 -1.44 -8.60 -10.72
C GLU A 118 -2.96 -8.45 -10.73
N SER A 119 -3.69 -9.48 -10.27
CA SER A 119 -5.16 -9.44 -10.15
C SER A 119 -5.64 -8.31 -9.24
N LEU A 120 -4.94 -8.06 -8.12
CA LEU A 120 -5.27 -6.97 -7.21
C LEU A 120 -5.21 -5.60 -7.88
N ALA A 121 -4.22 -5.36 -8.74
CA ALA A 121 -4.14 -4.11 -9.50
C ALA A 121 -5.20 -4.04 -10.58
N GLU A 122 -5.37 -5.12 -11.36
CA GLU A 122 -6.30 -5.17 -12.49
C GLU A 122 -7.74 -4.86 -12.06
N GLN A 123 -8.22 -5.50 -11.00
CA GLN A 123 -9.59 -5.27 -10.51
C GLN A 123 -9.79 -3.88 -9.87
N ASN A 124 -8.70 -3.17 -9.56
CA ASN A 124 -8.70 -1.87 -8.90
C ASN A 124 -8.13 -0.74 -9.78
N ARG A 125 -8.30 -0.86 -11.12
CA ARG A 125 -7.92 0.19 -12.11
C ARG A 125 -6.44 0.55 -12.09
N GLY A 126 -5.62 -0.28 -11.48
CA GLY A 126 -4.21 -0.05 -11.27
C GLY A 126 -3.33 -0.70 -12.33
N ASN A 127 -2.03 -0.62 -12.07
CA ASN A 127 -1.00 -1.26 -12.88
C ASN A 127 -0.14 -2.10 -11.96
N TYR A 128 0.29 -3.25 -12.48
CA TYR A 128 1.21 -4.15 -11.82
C TYR A 128 2.59 -4.05 -12.46
N ILE A 129 3.63 -3.97 -11.64
CA ILE A 129 5.02 -4.07 -12.10
C ILE A 129 5.84 -4.95 -11.16
N VAL A 130 6.94 -5.49 -11.69
CA VAL A 130 7.99 -6.15 -10.90
C VAL A 130 9.19 -5.24 -10.81
N ALA A 131 9.66 -4.96 -9.59
CA ALA A 131 10.85 -4.16 -9.34
C ALA A 131 12.02 -5.05 -8.91
N GLY A 132 13.24 -4.68 -9.32
CA GLY A 132 14.47 -5.39 -8.95
C GLY A 132 14.86 -6.54 -9.87
N GLN A 133 14.32 -6.56 -11.10
CA GLN A 133 14.91 -7.33 -12.20
C GLN A 133 16.11 -6.62 -12.81
#